data_AF-A0A0K2U4X5-F1
#
_entry.id   AF-A0A0K2U4X5-F1
#
_cell.length_a   1.000
_cell.length_b   1.000
_cell.length_c   1.000
_cell.angle_alpha   90.00
_cell.angle_beta   90.00
_cell.angle_gamma   90.00
#
_symmetry.space_group_name_H-M   'P 1'
#
loop_
_entity.id
_entity.type
_entity.pdbx_description
1 polymer ?
#
loop_
_entity_poly.entity_id
_entity_poly.type
_entity_poly.pdbx_seq_one_letter_code
_entity_poly.pdbx_strand_id
1 'polypeptide(L)' 'KIYYIFRHFVIMSEQEAKRQRILDLLDAEVEMTRIMDIVKCSRCLIFKVDKKKNDGEYISRKEGSVGHN' A
#
# COMPACT_ATOMS: atom_id res chain seq x y z
N LYS A 1 25.90 -7.67 1.20
CA LYS A 1 25.10 -7.03 0.12
C LYS A 1 23.78 -7.76 -0.17
N ILE A 2 23.74 -9.11 -0.15
CA ILE A 2 22.53 -9.93 -0.39
C ILE A 2 21.42 -9.72 0.67
N TYR A 3 21.77 -9.59 1.95
CA TYR A 3 20.81 -9.36 3.04
C TYR A 3 19.97 -8.09 2.88
N TYR A 4 20.51 -7.04 2.28
CA TYR A 4 19.77 -5.80 2.05
C TYR A 4 18.72 -5.95 0.95
N ILE A 5 19.01 -6.74 -0.09
CA ILE A 5 18.09 -6.99 -1.21
C ILE A 5 16.91 -7.86 -0.74
N PHE A 6 17.20 -8.92 0.03
CA PHE A 6 16.14 -9.77 0.59
C PHE A 6 15.27 -9.02 1.60
N ARG A 7 15.87 -8.24 2.49
CA ARG A 7 15.12 -7.42 3.46
C ARG A 7 14.27 -6.36 2.76
N HIS A 8 14.79 -5.72 1.71
CA HIS A 8 14.03 -4.76 0.91
C HIS A 8 12.83 -5.41 0.20
N PHE A 9 13.02 -6.61 -0.36
CA PHE A 9 11.94 -7.36 -1.00
C PHE A 9 10.81 -7.74 -0.03
N VAL A 10 11.16 -8.24 1.16
CA VAL A 10 10.18 -8.61 2.20
C VAL A 10 9.41 -7.38 2.68
N ILE A 11 10.11 -6.27 2.96
CA ILE A 11 9.47 -5.01 3.40
C ILE A 11 8.51 -4.44 2.34
N MET A 12 8.88 -4.54 1.05
CA MET A 12 8.01 -4.10 -0.05
C MET A 12 6.75 -4.99 -0.15
N SER A 13 6.88 -6.30 0.01
CA SER A 13 5.77 -7.26 -0.04
C SER A 13 4.78 -7.09 1.12
N GLU A 14 5.28 -6.84 2.34
CA GLU A 14 4.42 -6.61 3.52
C GLU A 14 3.58 -5.33 3.41
N GLN A 15 4.17 -4.26 2.87
CA GLN A 15 3.46 -3.00 2.63
C GLN A 15 2.41 -3.15 1.53
N GLU A 16 2.70 -3.94 0.50
CA GLU A 16 1.77 -4.22 -0.59
C GLU A 16 0.57 -5.04 -0.11
N ALA A 17 0.80 -6.09 0.70
CA ALA A 17 -0.27 -6.87 1.31
C ALA A 17 -1.19 -6.02 2.20
N LYS A 18 -0.62 -5.06 2.96
CA LYS A 18 -1.41 -4.11 3.75
C LYS A 18 -2.26 -3.18 2.87
N ARG A 19 -1.72 -2.67 1.76
CA ARG A 19 -2.47 -1.83 0.81
C ARG A 19 -3.59 -2.61 0.15
N GLN A 20 -3.33 -3.86 -0.24
CA GLN A 20 -4.34 -4.73 -0.83
C GLN A 20 -5.51 -4.99 0.12
N ARG A 21 -5.22 -5.24 1.40
CA ARG A 21 -6.28 -5.36 2.43
C ARG A 21 -7.09 -4.08 2.62
N ILE A 22 -6.44 -2.92 2.60
CA ILE A 22 -7.15 -1.63 2.69
C ILE A 22 -8.07 -1.46 1.48
N LEU A 23 -7.61 -1.80 0.28
CA LEU A 23 -8.43 -1.74 -0.94
C LEU A 23 -9.64 -2.65 -0.88
N ASP A 24 -9.45 -3.89 -0.46
CA ASP A 24 -10.53 -4.87 -0.30
C ASP A 24 -11.61 -4.36 0.66
N LEU A 25 -11.20 -3.82 1.80
CA LEU A 25 -12.12 -3.23 2.77
C LEU A 25 -12.80 -1.95 2.28
N LEU A 26 -12.10 -1.13 1.48
CA LEU A 26 -12.69 0.05 0.84
C LEU A 26 -13.70 -0.35 -0.26
N ASP A 27 -13.43 -1.44 -0.98
CA ASP A 27 -14.35 -1.99 -1.99
C ASP A 27 -15.61 -2.58 -1.36
N ALA A 28 -15.46 -3.20 -0.20
CA ALA A 28 -16.56 -3.65 0.65
C ALA A 28 -17.26 -2.51 1.42
N GLU A 29 -16.98 -1.24 1.09
CA GLU A 29 -17.58 -0.03 1.67
C GLU A 29 -17.48 0.03 3.22
N VAL A 30 -16.43 -0.57 3.79
CA VAL A 30 -16.22 -0.58 5.25
C VAL A 30 -15.84 0.82 5.73
N GLU A 31 -16.44 1.25 6.85
CA GLU A 31 -16.13 2.55 7.46
C GLU A 31 -14.64 2.69 7.79
N MET A 32 -14.05 3.85 7.46
CA MET A 32 -12.61 4.13 7.67
C MET A 32 -12.14 3.84 9.10
N THR A 33 -12.94 4.18 10.11
CA THR A 33 -12.60 3.94 11.53
C THR A 33 -12.40 2.45 11.80
N ARG A 34 -13.21 1.59 11.16
CA ARG A 34 -13.13 0.14 11.29
C ARG A 34 -11.97 -0.44 10.48
N ILE A 35 -11.66 0.13 9.31
CA ILE A 35 -10.46 -0.21 8.54
C ILE A 35 -9.18 0.11 9.33
N MET A 36 -9.13 1.27 9.99
CA MET A 36 -8.01 1.66 10.85
C MET A 36 -7.79 0.66 11.98
N ASP A 37 -8.87 0.19 12.60
CA ASP A 37 -8.79 -0.81 13.67
C ASP A 37 -8.35 -2.19 13.17
N ILE A 38 -8.87 -2.64 12.02
CA ILE A 38 -8.56 -3.96 11.44
C ILE A 38 -7.12 -4.01 10.93
N VAL A 39 -6.69 -3.02 10.15
CA VAL A 39 -5.38 -3.00 9.49
C VAL A 39 -4.29 -2.42 10.40
N LYS A 40 -4.68 -1.80 11.52
CA LYS A 40 -3.79 -1.11 12.46
C LYS A 40 -2.91 -0.09 11.72
N CYS A 41 -3.53 0.75 10.89
CA CYS A 41 -2.85 1.74 10.06
C CYS A 41 -3.41 3.15 10.24
N SER A 42 -2.65 4.15 9.81
CA SER A 42 -3.07 5.55 9.90
C SER A 42 -4.10 5.90 8.84
N ARG A 43 -4.98 6.85 9.15
CA ARG A 43 -5.98 7.40 8.21
C ARG A 43 -5.35 7.91 6.92
N CYS A 44 -4.16 8.53 7.03
CA CYS A 44 -3.42 9.03 5.88
C CYS A 44 -3.03 7.92 4.89
N LEU A 45 -2.74 6.71 5.38
CA LEU A 45 -2.44 5.57 4.50
C LEU A 45 -3.69 5.14 3.73
N ILE A 46 -4.83 5.05 4.42
CA ILE A 46 -6.12 4.69 3.81
C ILE A 46 -6.48 5.69 2.71
N PHE A 47 -6.35 7.00 2.99
CA PHE A 47 -6.63 8.05 2.03
C PHE A 47 -5.71 8.01 0.80
N LYS A 48 -4.41 7.70 0.99
CA LYS A 48 -3.48 7.53 -0.12
C LYS A 48 -3.83 6.32 -1.00
N VAL A 49 -4.30 5.22 -0.38
CA VAL A 49 -4.72 4.01 -1.09
C VAL A 49 -6.01 4.26 -1.86
N ASP A 50 -7.00 4.88 -1.23
CA ASP A 50 -8.26 5.29 -1.87
C ASP A 50 -8.01 6.23 -3.06
N LYS A 51 -7.16 7.24 -2.88
CA LYS A 51 -6.78 8.14 -3.97
C LYS A 51 -6.14 7.38 -5.14
N LYS A 52 -5.23 6.42 -4.87
CA LYS A 52 -4.59 5.59 -5.92
C LYS A 52 -5.56 4.63 -6.59
N LYS A 53 -6.60 4.15 -5.90
CA LYS A 53 -7.71 3.36 -6.47
C LYS A 53 -8.43 4.19 -7.53
N ASN A 54 -8.82 5.41 -7.17
CA ASN A 54 -9.58 6.32 -8.03
C ASN A 54 -8.75 6.86 -9.20
N ASP A 55 -7.44 7.06 -9.02
CA ASP A 55 -6.52 7.55 -10.06
C ASP A 55 -6.15 6.47 -11.11
N GLY A 56 -6.57 5.21 -10.90
CA GLY A 56 -6.17 4.08 -11.76
C GLY A 56 -4.68 3.70 -11.67
N GLU A 57 -3.90 4.40 -10.84
CA GLU A 57 -2.45 4.23 -10.68
C GLU A 57 -2.07 2.93 -9.94
N TYR A 58 -3.05 2.19 -9.39
CA TYR A 58 -2.76 0.98 -8.62
C TYR A 58 -2.17 -0.16 -9.50
N ILE A 59 -2.39 -0.14 -10.81
CA ILE A 59 -1.99 -1.25 -11.71
C ILE A 59 -0.61 -1.07 -12.36
N SER A 60 0.07 0.06 -12.15
CA SER A 60 1.39 0.25 -12.74
C SER A 60 2.46 0.02 -11.69
N ARG A 61 3.00 -1.21 -11.67
CA ARG A 61 4.35 -1.48 -11.13
C ARG A 61 5.25 -0.44 -11.77
N LYS A 62 5.55 0.64 -11.04
CA LYS A 62 6.44 1.68 -11.54
C LYS A 62 7.82 1.03 -11.66
N GLU A 63 8.14 0.54 -12.86
CA GLU A 63 9.50 0.23 -13.27
C GLU A 63 10.36 1.45 -12.92
N GLY A 64 11.49 1.16 -12.28
CA GLY A 64 12.16 2.08 -11.37
C GLY A 64 12.36 3.49 -11.89
N SER A 65 11.98 4.48 -11.08
CA SER A 65 12.63 5.78 -11.15
C SER A 65 13.93 5.68 -10.35
N VAL A 66 15.02 5.46 -11.08
CA VAL A 66 16.37 5.88 -10.68
C VAL A 66 16.31 7.41 -10.54
N GLY A 67 16.00 7.85 -9.33
CA GLY A 67 16.07 9.24 -8.92
C GLY A 67 17.07 9.34 -7.78
N HIS A 68 18.35 9.17 -8.11
CA HIS A 68 19.43 9.67 -7.26
C HIS A 68 19.92 10.96 -7.90
N ASN A 69 19.80 12.01 -7.09
CA ASN A 69 20.43 13.31 -7.17
C ASN A 69 21.91 13.26 -7.55
#